data_AF-A0A2S8FRH0-F1
#
_entry.id   AF-A0A2S8FRH0-F1
#
_cell.length_a   1.000
_cell.length_b   1.000
_cell.length_c   1.000
_cell.angle_alpha   90.00
_cell.angle_beta   90.00
_cell.angle_gamma   90.00
#
_symmetry.space_group_name_H-M   'P 1'
#
loop_
_entity.id
_entity.type
_entity.pdbx_description
1 polymer ?
#
loop_
_entity_poly.entity_id
_entity_poly.type
_entity_poly.pdbx_seq_one_letter_code
_entity_poly.pdbx_strand_id
1 'polypeptide(L)'
;MPRFRLNLLLSVLVIAPLAGFALVPAPAQAQVFESDGVAMRFMKRIHQRNSSEVLGAFQSVVGNTRSATVEFKRGGKQVAMGGIVDPNGLIVTKGSLVNTYDDEAPLVAEMANGDQYLTSEIVAIDKEHDLALVSINARNLPVMEIAADSKSTVGSILATAGLGKEPVAIGVYGLTPHKVDVKNAMLGVMLSQNPGPAVVDQVVERSAAHHAGILAEDVIVSINDMDIETGTHLIETIRTFEPGDSVRVTLRRSEEEMHLSMVLGERVDGRGQARHDFQNHLGGELSTRRSGFPSVFQHDSYLQPEQCGGPVVNLDGQVVGLNIARAGRVATYAIPGNELANAVSRMLSAAGATRKAEIAQSRVSAKPVISDTTEQPNGNPGWIPRETSK
;
A
#
# COMPACT_ATOMS: atom_id res chain seq x y z
N MET A 1 -75.41 -54.44 0.43
CA MET A 1 -76.07 -53.12 0.25
C MET A 1 -75.08 -52.20 -0.47
N PRO A 2 -75.52 -51.46 -1.49
CA PRO A 2 -74.94 -51.57 -2.85
C PRO A 2 -74.37 -50.23 -3.37
N ARG A 3 -73.59 -50.19 -4.46
CA ARG A 3 -74.02 -50.23 -5.87
C ARG A 3 -72.78 -50.25 -6.77
N PHE A 4 -72.75 -50.71 -8.01
CA PHE A 4 -73.41 -51.78 -8.78
C PHE A 4 -72.54 -51.89 -10.07
N ARG A 5 -72.48 -53.06 -10.70
CA ARG A 5 -71.60 -53.44 -11.84
C ARG A 5 -72.11 -53.01 -13.24
N LEU A 6 -71.24 -53.28 -14.25
CA LEU A 6 -71.46 -53.55 -15.71
C LEU A 6 -71.53 -52.31 -16.64
N ASN A 7 -70.94 -52.20 -17.85
CA ASN A 7 -70.43 -53.12 -18.92
C ASN A 7 -69.20 -52.44 -19.60
N LEU A 8 -68.11 -53.07 -20.07
CA LEU A 8 -67.82 -54.16 -21.04
C LEU A 8 -68.01 -53.82 -22.55
N LEU A 9 -66.95 -54.11 -23.33
CA LEU A 9 -66.82 -54.32 -24.81
C LEU A 9 -66.55 -53.06 -25.65
N LEU A 10 -65.71 -53.03 -26.68
CA LEU A 10 -64.99 -54.00 -27.54
C LEU A 10 -63.86 -53.16 -28.20
N SER A 11 -62.67 -53.60 -28.61
CA SER A 11 -62.36 -54.72 -29.50
C SER A 11 -60.85 -54.90 -29.62
N VAL A 12 -60.42 -56.16 -29.62
CA VAL A 12 -59.09 -56.67 -29.92
C VAL A 12 -58.76 -56.45 -31.41
N LEU A 13 -57.54 -56.02 -31.74
CA LEU A 13 -56.88 -56.47 -32.97
C LEU A 13 -55.34 -56.47 -32.83
N VAL A 14 -54.82 -57.69 -32.67
CA VAL A 14 -53.63 -58.31 -33.29
C VAL A 14 -52.34 -57.49 -33.43
N ILE A 15 -51.31 -58.03 -32.77
CA ILE A 15 -49.89 -57.71 -32.90
C ILE A 15 -49.37 -58.15 -34.28
N ALA A 16 -48.62 -57.28 -34.96
CA ALA A 16 -47.64 -57.66 -35.99
C ALA A 16 -46.30 -56.94 -35.69
N PRO A 17 -45.15 -57.64 -35.65
CA PRO A 17 -43.86 -57.01 -35.42
C PRO A 17 -43.25 -56.60 -36.77
N LEU A 18 -42.84 -55.34 -36.90
CA LEU A 18 -42.01 -54.90 -38.02
C LEU A 18 -40.89 -54.02 -37.50
N ALA A 19 -39.71 -54.64 -37.44
CA ALA A 19 -38.44 -53.99 -37.20
C ALA A 19 -38.00 -53.20 -38.44
N GLY A 20 -37.45 -52.01 -38.20
CA GLY A 20 -36.38 -51.42 -39.00
C GLY A 20 -36.79 -50.57 -40.20
N PHE A 21 -36.86 -49.26 -39.99
CA PHE A 21 -36.31 -48.27 -40.92
C PHE A 21 -35.81 -47.06 -40.12
N ALA A 22 -34.51 -46.80 -40.18
CA ALA A 22 -33.88 -45.63 -39.62
C ALA A 22 -34.27 -44.39 -40.44
N LEU A 23 -35.00 -43.45 -39.83
CA LEU A 23 -35.07 -42.07 -40.34
C LEU A 23 -33.99 -41.26 -39.62
N VAL A 24 -32.93 -40.91 -40.35
CA VAL A 24 -31.99 -39.87 -39.95
C VAL A 24 -32.69 -38.52 -40.20
N PRO A 25 -32.97 -37.69 -39.17
CA PRO A 25 -33.43 -36.34 -39.41
C PRO A 25 -32.27 -35.52 -39.97
N ALA A 26 -32.50 -34.83 -41.09
CA ALA A 26 -31.55 -33.89 -41.68
C ALA A 26 -31.14 -32.81 -40.66
N PRO A 27 -29.88 -32.36 -40.63
CA PRO A 27 -29.45 -31.35 -39.68
C PRO A 27 -30.20 -30.05 -39.99
N ALA A 28 -30.91 -29.53 -38.99
CA ALA A 28 -31.41 -28.17 -39.04
C ALA A 28 -30.20 -27.24 -39.22
N GLN A 29 -30.19 -26.45 -40.31
CA GLN A 29 -29.23 -25.38 -40.49
C GLN A 29 -29.29 -24.47 -39.25
N ALA A 30 -28.32 -24.59 -38.35
CA ALA A 30 -28.11 -23.61 -37.32
C ALA A 30 -27.73 -22.32 -38.05
N GLN A 31 -28.63 -21.33 -38.02
CA GLN A 31 -28.21 -19.96 -38.25
C GLN A 31 -27.18 -19.65 -37.17
N VAL A 32 -25.90 -19.70 -37.57
CA VAL A 32 -24.81 -19.12 -36.80
C VAL A 32 -25.14 -17.63 -36.73
N PHE A 33 -25.70 -17.20 -35.62
CA PHE A 33 -25.61 -15.80 -35.24
C PHE A 33 -24.11 -15.54 -35.06
N GLU A 34 -23.49 -14.89 -36.04
CA GLU A 34 -22.16 -14.33 -35.89
C GLU A 34 -22.18 -13.38 -34.70
N SER A 35 -21.75 -13.86 -33.54
CA SER A 35 -21.56 -13.10 -32.31
C SER A 35 -20.41 -12.08 -32.44
N ASP A 36 -19.73 -12.07 -33.57
CA ASP A 36 -18.51 -11.31 -33.81
C ASP A 36 -18.75 -9.79 -33.82
N GLY A 37 -19.99 -9.32 -33.99
CA GLY A 37 -20.28 -7.87 -34.05
C GLY A 37 -20.44 -7.17 -32.69
N VAL A 38 -20.96 -7.85 -31.68
CA VAL A 38 -21.27 -7.22 -30.38
C VAL A 38 -20.12 -7.39 -29.40
N ALA A 39 -19.51 -8.58 -29.32
CA ALA A 39 -18.37 -8.84 -28.46
C ALA A 39 -17.13 -8.00 -28.88
N MET A 40 -16.85 -7.88 -30.18
CA MET A 40 -15.75 -7.05 -30.69
C MET A 40 -15.96 -5.55 -30.48
N ARG A 41 -17.20 -5.05 -30.54
CA ARG A 41 -17.51 -3.64 -30.22
C ARG A 41 -17.19 -3.27 -28.77
N PHE A 42 -17.22 -4.25 -27.86
CA PHE A 42 -16.80 -4.07 -26.47
C PHE A 42 -15.29 -4.28 -26.25
N MET A 43 -14.60 -5.00 -27.16
CA MET A 43 -13.24 -5.53 -26.95
C MET A 43 -12.09 -4.72 -27.58
N LYS A 44 -12.33 -3.61 -28.29
CA LYS A 44 -11.25 -2.68 -28.69
C LYS A 44 -11.52 -1.26 -28.19
N ARG A 45 -11.53 -1.09 -26.86
CA ARG A 45 -11.51 0.22 -26.20
C ARG A 45 -10.11 0.87 -26.28
N ILE A 46 -9.48 0.82 -27.46
CA ILE A 46 -8.14 1.35 -27.73
C ILE A 46 -8.03 2.87 -27.54
N HIS A 47 -9.17 3.58 -27.47
CA HIS A 47 -9.23 5.03 -27.22
C HIS A 47 -9.63 5.38 -25.78
N GLN A 48 -9.64 4.43 -24.85
CA GLN A 48 -9.86 4.76 -23.46
C GLN A 48 -8.60 5.35 -22.82
N ARG A 49 -8.80 6.22 -21.84
CA ARG A 49 -7.73 6.91 -21.12
C ARG A 49 -6.63 5.99 -20.57
N ASN A 50 -7.01 4.78 -20.13
CA ASN A 50 -6.09 3.80 -19.54
C ASN A 50 -5.67 2.71 -20.55
N SER A 51 -5.93 2.91 -21.84
CA SER A 51 -5.45 1.99 -22.89
C SER A 51 -3.95 2.17 -23.12
N SER A 52 -3.27 1.13 -23.57
CA SER A 52 -1.84 1.18 -23.90
C SER A 52 -1.53 2.19 -25.02
N GLU A 53 -2.44 2.40 -25.98
CA GLU A 53 -2.25 3.40 -27.03
C GLU A 53 -2.20 4.82 -26.45
N VAL A 54 -3.14 5.16 -25.55
CA VAL A 54 -3.19 6.47 -24.92
C VAL A 54 -2.05 6.66 -23.92
N LEU A 55 -1.79 5.69 -23.05
CA LEU A 55 -0.67 5.75 -22.09
C LEU A 55 0.68 5.77 -22.83
N GLY A 56 0.77 5.06 -23.96
CA GLY A 56 1.90 5.05 -24.88
C GLY A 56 2.35 6.44 -25.33
N ALA A 57 1.42 7.37 -25.52
CA ALA A 57 1.72 8.75 -25.90
C ALA A 57 2.50 9.53 -24.82
N PHE A 58 2.51 9.04 -23.57
CA PHE A 58 3.17 9.67 -22.42
C PHE A 58 4.47 8.96 -22.01
N GLN A 59 4.94 7.96 -22.76
CA GLN A 59 6.17 7.22 -22.44
C GLN A 59 7.39 8.14 -22.28
N SER A 60 7.53 9.14 -23.16
CA SER A 60 8.63 10.11 -23.10
C SER A 60 8.59 10.97 -21.83
N VAL A 61 7.39 11.26 -21.33
CA VAL A 61 7.16 12.13 -20.16
C VAL A 61 7.63 11.43 -18.88
N VAL A 62 7.35 10.13 -18.73
CA VAL A 62 7.75 9.36 -17.53
C VAL A 62 9.13 8.72 -17.64
N GLY A 63 9.76 8.73 -18.81
CA GLY A 63 10.97 7.96 -19.09
C GLY A 63 12.13 8.22 -18.11
N ASN A 64 12.39 9.48 -17.78
CA ASN A 64 13.44 9.84 -16.83
C ASN A 64 13.07 9.40 -15.40
N THR A 65 11.87 9.76 -14.94
CA THR A 65 11.38 9.44 -13.59
C THR A 65 11.23 7.94 -13.35
N ARG A 66 10.89 7.16 -14.38
CA ARG A 66 10.80 5.69 -14.33
C ARG A 66 12.06 5.06 -13.77
N SER A 67 13.24 5.55 -14.16
CA SER A 67 14.51 5.00 -13.67
C SER A 67 14.69 5.18 -12.16
N ALA A 68 14.14 6.26 -11.60
CA ALA A 68 14.17 6.58 -10.17
C ALA A 68 12.92 6.10 -9.40
N THR A 69 12.04 5.31 -10.05
CA THR A 69 10.82 4.77 -9.43
C THR A 69 11.03 3.33 -8.98
N VAL A 70 10.46 2.99 -7.83
CA VAL A 70 10.55 1.66 -7.21
C VAL A 70 9.15 1.12 -6.93
N GLU A 71 8.96 -0.19 -7.09
CA GLU A 71 7.84 -0.91 -6.47
C GLU A 71 8.31 -1.64 -5.22
N PHE A 72 7.63 -1.40 -4.11
CA PHE A 72 7.79 -2.21 -2.92
C PHE A 72 6.87 -3.43 -2.99
N LYS A 73 7.41 -4.60 -2.67
CA LYS A 73 6.69 -5.87 -2.67
C LYS A 73 6.89 -6.62 -1.36
N ARG A 74 5.85 -7.34 -0.91
CA ARG A 74 5.92 -8.36 0.15
C ARG A 74 5.31 -9.65 -0.38
N GLY A 75 6.03 -10.77 -0.27
CA GLY A 75 5.56 -12.06 -0.80
C GLY A 75 5.25 -12.03 -2.31
N GLY A 76 5.94 -11.20 -3.08
CA GLY A 76 5.74 -11.01 -4.52
C GLY A 76 4.56 -10.11 -4.92
N LYS A 77 3.77 -9.62 -3.96
CA LYS A 77 2.67 -8.68 -4.20
C LYS A 77 3.12 -7.25 -3.97
N GLN A 78 2.70 -6.33 -4.84
CA GLN A 78 2.93 -4.89 -4.67
C GLN A 78 2.23 -4.39 -3.41
N VAL A 79 2.95 -3.60 -2.61
CA VAL A 79 2.41 -2.94 -1.41
C VAL A 79 2.45 -1.43 -1.51
N ALA A 80 3.45 -0.86 -2.19
CA ALA A 80 3.58 0.57 -2.42
C ALA A 80 4.43 0.84 -3.66
N MET A 81 4.37 2.06 -4.19
CA MET A 81 5.43 2.61 -5.05
C MET A 81 6.31 3.59 -4.27
N GLY A 82 7.47 3.93 -4.80
CA GLY A 82 8.42 4.85 -4.18
C GLY A 82 9.25 5.62 -5.21
N GLY A 83 9.88 6.70 -4.75
CA GLY A 83 10.85 7.48 -5.52
C GLY A 83 12.21 7.49 -4.82
N ILE A 84 13.28 7.22 -5.56
CA ILE A 84 14.65 7.29 -5.04
C ILE A 84 15.03 8.76 -4.84
N VAL A 85 15.44 9.12 -3.62
CA VAL A 85 15.77 10.51 -3.23
C VAL A 85 17.24 10.70 -2.88
N ASP A 86 18.01 9.62 -2.76
CA ASP A 86 19.46 9.65 -2.55
C ASP A 86 20.14 8.56 -3.39
N PRO A 87 21.29 8.83 -4.03
CA PRO A 87 21.98 7.86 -4.88
C PRO A 87 22.54 6.66 -4.11
N ASN A 88 22.57 6.70 -2.76
CA ASN A 88 23.00 5.60 -1.89
C ASN A 88 21.82 4.79 -1.34
N GLY A 89 20.69 4.75 -2.05
CA GLY A 89 19.62 3.80 -1.77
C GLY A 89 18.59 4.27 -0.75
N LEU A 90 18.35 5.58 -0.61
CA LEU A 90 17.22 6.08 0.17
C LEU A 90 16.04 6.37 -0.74
N ILE A 91 14.88 5.83 -0.37
CA ILE A 91 13.65 5.86 -1.15
C ILE A 91 12.53 6.44 -0.30
N VAL A 92 11.84 7.46 -0.80
CA VAL A 92 10.62 7.98 -0.17
C VAL A 92 9.40 7.22 -0.69
N THR A 93 8.46 6.91 0.20
CA THR A 93 7.21 6.23 -0.12
C THR A 93 6.12 6.61 0.88
N LYS A 94 4.91 6.08 0.70
CA LYS A 94 3.80 6.22 1.66
C LYS A 94 4.07 5.34 2.89
N GLY A 95 4.11 5.96 4.06
CA GLY A 95 4.52 5.32 5.31
C GLY A 95 3.59 4.20 5.76
N SER A 96 2.28 4.44 5.75
CA SER A 96 1.24 3.53 6.24
C SER A 96 1.14 2.23 5.42
N LEU A 97 1.79 2.16 4.25
CA LEU A 97 1.82 0.95 3.41
C LEU A 97 3.05 0.07 3.68
N VAL A 98 4.13 0.66 4.21
CA VAL A 98 5.40 -0.05 4.44
C VAL A 98 5.73 -0.24 5.92
N ASN A 99 5.21 0.62 6.80
CA ASN A 99 5.38 0.56 8.24
C ASN A 99 4.22 -0.21 8.88
N THR A 100 4.19 -1.52 8.67
CA THR A 100 3.16 -2.41 9.22
C THR A 100 3.79 -3.55 10.00
N TYR A 101 3.12 -4.01 11.06
CA TYR A 101 3.55 -5.15 11.90
C TYR A 101 3.32 -6.53 11.24
N ASP A 102 2.76 -6.57 10.04
CA ASP A 102 2.45 -7.81 9.32
C ASP A 102 3.65 -8.25 8.46
N ASP A 103 4.64 -8.85 9.14
CA ASP A 103 5.97 -9.16 8.62
C ASP A 103 6.11 -10.59 8.07
N GLU A 104 5.02 -11.23 7.61
CA GLU A 104 5.10 -12.61 7.07
C GLU A 104 6.09 -12.74 5.90
N ALA A 105 6.35 -11.64 5.17
CA ALA A 105 7.37 -11.58 4.15
C ALA A 105 8.17 -10.27 4.22
N PRO A 106 9.49 -10.33 3.95
CA PRO A 106 10.31 -9.13 3.92
C PRO A 106 9.87 -8.17 2.81
N LEU A 107 10.09 -6.89 3.05
CA LEU A 107 9.87 -5.83 2.08
C LEU A 107 11.02 -5.80 1.06
N VAL A 108 10.68 -5.86 -0.22
CA VAL A 108 11.62 -5.88 -1.34
C VAL A 108 11.34 -4.70 -2.26
N ALA A 109 12.36 -3.93 -2.60
CA ALA A 109 12.32 -2.87 -3.58
C ALA A 109 12.70 -3.42 -4.96
N GLU A 110 11.81 -3.31 -5.95
CA GLU A 110 12.05 -3.65 -7.34
C GLU A 110 12.17 -2.39 -8.20
N MET A 111 13.22 -2.36 -9.04
CA MET A 111 13.51 -1.26 -9.94
C MET A 111 13.11 -1.58 -11.38
N ALA A 112 13.03 -0.54 -12.21
CA ALA A 112 12.55 -0.65 -13.58
C ALA A 112 13.51 -1.42 -14.52
N ASN A 113 14.73 -1.71 -14.08
CA ASN A 113 15.69 -2.57 -14.77
C ASN A 113 15.55 -4.06 -14.37
N GLY A 114 14.67 -4.39 -13.42
CA GLY A 114 14.47 -5.73 -12.88
C GLY A 114 15.30 -6.05 -11.66
N ASP A 115 16.18 -5.15 -11.22
CA ASP A 115 16.95 -5.35 -9.99
C ASP A 115 16.02 -5.33 -8.78
N GLN A 116 16.29 -6.23 -7.84
CA GLN A 116 15.54 -6.37 -6.59
C GLN A 116 16.49 -6.25 -5.40
N TYR A 117 16.07 -5.47 -4.40
CA TYR A 117 16.84 -5.23 -3.18
C TYR A 117 15.97 -5.47 -1.96
N LEU A 118 16.49 -6.24 -1.00
CA LEU A 118 15.91 -6.34 0.32
C LEU A 118 16.03 -4.98 1.02
N THR A 119 14.94 -4.48 1.59
CA THR A 119 14.99 -3.24 2.38
C THR A 119 15.73 -3.49 3.70
N SER A 120 16.64 -2.59 4.04
CA SER A 120 17.44 -2.70 5.28
C SER A 120 16.66 -2.23 6.49
N GLU A 121 16.02 -1.06 6.40
CA GLU A 121 15.26 -0.45 7.48
C GLU A 121 14.39 0.71 6.97
N ILE A 122 13.41 1.11 7.80
CA ILE A 122 12.73 2.41 7.69
C ILE A 122 13.54 3.41 8.52
N VAL A 123 14.24 4.32 7.84
CA VAL A 123 15.22 5.24 8.43
C VAL A 123 14.56 6.45 9.10
N ALA A 124 13.42 6.89 8.56
CA ALA A 124 12.66 8.02 9.09
C ALA A 124 11.19 7.90 8.70
N ILE A 125 10.31 8.48 9.53
CA ILE A 125 8.87 8.55 9.29
C ILE A 125 8.44 10.01 9.49
N ASP A 126 7.72 10.56 8.51
CA ASP A 126 6.95 11.79 8.65
C ASP A 126 5.48 11.42 8.74
N LYS A 127 4.96 11.35 9.98
CA LYS A 127 3.57 10.96 10.24
C LYS A 127 2.56 11.95 9.68
N GLU A 128 2.89 13.25 9.68
CA GLU A 128 1.97 14.30 9.22
C GLU A 128 1.61 14.12 7.74
N HIS A 129 2.63 13.82 6.91
CA HIS A 129 2.47 13.59 5.48
C HIS A 129 2.25 12.12 5.12
N ASP A 130 2.36 11.21 6.09
CA ASP A 130 2.40 9.76 5.91
C ASP A 130 3.45 9.32 4.89
N LEU A 131 4.67 9.79 5.13
CA LEU A 131 5.84 9.41 4.37
C LEU A 131 6.76 8.54 5.22
N ALA A 132 7.41 7.59 4.57
CA ALA A 132 8.53 6.85 5.12
C ALA A 132 9.74 6.98 4.19
N LEU A 133 10.92 7.03 4.80
CA LEU A 133 12.20 6.94 4.13
C LEU A 133 12.77 5.54 4.35
N VAL A 134 12.84 4.73 3.30
CA VAL A 134 13.29 3.35 3.33
C VAL A 134 14.69 3.25 2.75
N SER A 135 15.56 2.46 3.38
CA SER A 135 16.93 2.22 2.89
C SER A 135 17.06 0.87 2.18
N ILE A 136 17.84 0.83 1.12
CA ILE A 136 18.34 -0.38 0.46
C ILE A 136 19.86 -0.35 0.36
N ASN A 137 20.50 -1.52 0.29
CA ASN A 137 21.96 -1.61 0.15
C ASN A 137 22.37 -1.53 -1.33
N ALA A 138 22.31 -0.33 -1.90
CA ALA A 138 22.69 -0.04 -3.28
C ALA A 138 23.29 1.37 -3.41
N ARG A 139 24.06 1.62 -4.48
CA ARG A 139 24.75 2.90 -4.73
C ARG A 139 24.71 3.29 -6.20
N ASN A 140 25.00 4.56 -6.48
CA ASN A 140 24.98 5.16 -7.81
C ASN A 140 23.62 5.01 -8.49
N LEU A 141 22.54 5.09 -7.70
CA LEU A 141 21.19 4.99 -8.20
C LEU A 141 20.72 6.30 -8.86
N PRO A 142 19.84 6.23 -9.88
CA PRO A 142 19.16 7.39 -10.40
C PRO A 142 18.28 8.02 -9.31
N VAL A 143 18.30 9.35 -9.23
CA VAL A 143 17.55 10.11 -8.23
C VAL A 143 16.42 10.87 -8.90
N MET A 144 15.28 10.90 -8.22
CA MET A 144 14.11 11.64 -8.62
C MET A 144 14.30 13.14 -8.35
N GLU A 145 14.18 13.96 -9.39
CA GLU A 145 14.24 15.42 -9.26
C GLU A 145 12.86 15.99 -8.93
N ILE A 146 12.67 16.39 -7.66
CA ILE A 146 11.42 16.98 -7.18
C ILE A 146 11.34 18.45 -7.60
N ALA A 147 10.31 18.82 -8.37
CA ALA A 147 10.06 20.19 -8.78
C ALA A 147 9.28 20.96 -7.71
N ALA A 148 10.01 21.54 -6.75
CA ALA A 148 9.43 22.33 -5.67
C ALA A 148 8.61 23.54 -6.18
N ASP A 149 9.09 24.22 -7.23
CA ASP A 149 8.46 25.41 -7.82
C ASP A 149 7.65 25.07 -9.09
N SER A 150 7.03 23.89 -9.13
CA SER A 150 6.24 23.47 -10.30
C SER A 150 5.16 24.50 -10.65
N LYS A 151 5.07 24.84 -11.94
CA LYS A 151 4.05 25.75 -12.49
C LYS A 151 2.75 25.05 -12.87
N SER A 152 2.57 23.80 -12.44
CA SER A 152 1.36 23.03 -12.75
C SER A 152 0.13 23.69 -12.13
N THR A 153 -0.93 23.82 -12.91
CA THR A 153 -2.19 24.47 -12.51
C THR A 153 -3.37 23.56 -12.77
N VAL A 154 -4.54 23.89 -12.21
CA VAL A 154 -5.78 23.17 -12.48
C VAL A 154 -6.02 23.07 -13.99
N GLY A 155 -6.32 21.87 -14.47
CA GLY A 155 -6.46 21.53 -15.89
C GLY A 155 -5.20 20.97 -16.53
N SER A 156 -4.04 21.04 -15.87
CA SER A 156 -2.79 20.43 -16.36
C SER A 156 -2.92 18.91 -16.42
N ILE A 157 -2.39 18.30 -17.48
CA ILE A 157 -2.30 16.84 -17.60
C ILE A 157 -1.10 16.35 -16.80
N LEU A 158 -1.33 15.29 -16.04
CA LEU A 158 -0.35 14.62 -15.19
C LEU A 158 -0.18 13.17 -15.64
N ALA A 159 0.98 12.58 -15.33
CA ALA A 159 1.24 11.16 -15.52
C ALA A 159 1.88 10.58 -14.26
N THR A 160 1.47 9.38 -13.84
CA THR A 160 2.10 8.66 -12.72
C THR A 160 3.11 7.67 -13.27
N ALA A 161 4.37 7.80 -12.87
CA ALA A 161 5.41 6.86 -13.27
C ALA A 161 5.27 5.54 -12.49
N GLY A 162 5.70 4.45 -13.12
CA GLY A 162 5.84 3.13 -12.53
C GLY A 162 7.02 2.40 -13.16
N LEU A 163 7.09 1.07 -13.03
CA LEU A 163 8.19 0.29 -13.61
C LEU A 163 8.05 0.07 -15.12
N GLY A 164 6.83 0.16 -15.65
CA GLY A 164 6.55 0.04 -17.09
C GLY A 164 7.13 1.18 -17.91
N LYS A 165 7.22 1.00 -19.24
CA LYS A 165 7.58 2.10 -20.15
C LYS A 165 6.47 3.16 -20.21
N GLU A 166 5.23 2.70 -20.10
CA GLU A 166 4.03 3.52 -20.02
C GLU A 166 3.78 3.95 -18.59
N PRO A 167 3.18 5.14 -18.36
CA PRO A 167 2.72 5.52 -17.03
C PRO A 167 1.67 4.55 -16.51
N VAL A 168 1.60 4.41 -15.19
CA VAL A 168 0.56 3.63 -14.50
C VAL A 168 -0.81 4.23 -14.77
N ALA A 169 -0.90 5.56 -14.77
CA ALA A 169 -2.11 6.29 -15.07
C ALA A 169 -1.78 7.71 -15.53
N ILE A 170 -2.72 8.31 -16.26
CA ILE A 170 -2.71 9.74 -16.59
C ILE A 170 -3.87 10.45 -15.90
N GLY A 171 -3.65 11.70 -15.53
CA GLY A 171 -4.41 12.55 -14.60
C GLY A 171 -4.74 13.91 -15.20
N VAL A 172 -5.80 14.55 -14.74
CA VAL A 172 -5.98 15.99 -14.82
C VAL A 172 -5.84 16.53 -13.41
N TYR A 173 -4.98 17.52 -13.23
CA TYR A 173 -4.87 18.28 -12.00
C TYR A 173 -6.21 18.99 -11.75
N GLY A 174 -6.95 18.60 -10.72
CA GLY A 174 -8.33 19.04 -10.49
C GLY A 174 -8.50 20.09 -9.40
N LEU A 175 -7.72 20.02 -8.32
CA LEU A 175 -7.86 20.93 -7.18
C LEU A 175 -6.49 21.31 -6.62
N THR A 176 -6.30 22.60 -6.35
CA THR A 176 -5.07 23.15 -5.75
C THR A 176 -4.81 22.58 -4.36
N PRO A 177 -3.58 22.73 -3.83
CA PRO A 177 -3.23 22.21 -2.52
C PRO A 177 -4.17 22.73 -1.43
N HIS A 178 -4.69 21.81 -0.63
CA HIS A 178 -5.57 22.11 0.50
C HIS A 178 -5.34 21.10 1.62
N LYS A 179 -5.73 21.50 2.84
CA LYS A 179 -5.72 20.61 3.99
C LYS A 179 -6.89 19.62 3.90
N VAL A 180 -6.62 18.37 4.25
CA VAL A 180 -7.65 17.34 4.43
C VAL A 180 -7.75 17.06 5.93
N ASP A 181 -8.93 17.29 6.50
CA ASP A 181 -9.13 17.12 7.94
C ASP A 181 -8.92 15.68 8.38
N VAL A 182 -8.40 15.52 9.60
CA VAL A 182 -8.17 14.21 10.22
C VAL A 182 -9.51 13.54 10.49
N LYS A 183 -9.62 12.27 10.13
CA LYS A 183 -10.70 11.40 10.58
C LYS A 183 -10.19 10.45 11.64
N ASN A 184 -11.09 10.04 12.54
CA ASN A 184 -10.72 9.16 13.65
C ASN A 184 -10.40 7.76 13.14
N ALA A 185 -9.35 7.16 13.69
CA ALA A 185 -9.07 5.74 13.51
C ALA A 185 -10.15 4.88 14.19
N MET A 186 -10.34 3.66 13.68
CA MET A 186 -11.25 2.68 14.28
C MET A 186 -10.71 1.26 14.19
N LEU A 187 -10.94 0.49 15.26
CA LEU A 187 -10.75 -0.96 15.28
C LEU A 187 -11.92 -1.69 14.59
N GLY A 188 -13.14 -1.19 14.80
CA GLY A 188 -14.39 -1.79 14.31
C GLY A 188 -14.99 -2.84 15.24
N VAL A 189 -14.92 -2.59 16.55
CA VAL A 189 -15.59 -3.38 17.59
C VAL A 189 -16.66 -2.55 18.28
N MET A 190 -17.72 -3.21 18.73
CA MET A 190 -18.68 -2.69 19.69
C MET A 190 -18.32 -3.27 21.04
N LEU A 191 -18.11 -2.39 22.02
CA LEU A 191 -17.71 -2.78 23.38
C LEU A 191 -18.94 -2.98 24.26
N SER A 192 -18.81 -3.85 25.25
CA SER A 192 -19.81 -4.01 26.31
C SER A 192 -20.04 -2.69 27.04
N GLN A 193 -21.30 -2.41 27.40
CA GLN A 193 -21.68 -1.20 28.15
C GLN A 193 -21.40 -1.32 29.65
N ASN A 194 -20.97 -2.49 30.12
CA ASN A 194 -20.69 -2.73 31.53
C ASN A 194 -19.39 -2.01 31.94
N PRO A 195 -19.35 -1.32 33.08
CA PRO A 195 -18.11 -0.79 33.63
C PRO A 195 -17.11 -1.92 33.88
N GLY A 196 -15.87 -1.72 33.45
CA GLY A 196 -14.80 -2.69 33.63
C GLY A 196 -13.96 -2.88 32.36
N PRO A 197 -13.40 -4.08 32.15
CA PRO A 197 -12.44 -4.34 31.08
C PRO A 197 -13.04 -4.12 29.68
N ALA A 198 -12.19 -3.89 28.69
CA ALA A 198 -12.59 -3.66 27.30
C ALA A 198 -13.06 -4.97 26.62
N VAL A 199 -14.25 -5.44 26.99
CA VAL A 199 -14.86 -6.65 26.41
C VAL A 199 -15.56 -6.32 25.09
N VAL A 200 -15.26 -7.10 24.06
CA VAL A 200 -15.89 -7.02 22.75
C VAL A 200 -17.26 -7.69 22.80
N ASP A 201 -18.32 -6.94 22.50
CA ASP A 201 -19.69 -7.47 22.37
C ASP A 201 -19.96 -7.94 20.93
N GLN A 202 -19.57 -7.11 19.96
CA GLN A 202 -19.75 -7.42 18.55
C GLN A 202 -18.57 -6.91 17.72
N VAL A 203 -18.24 -7.65 16.66
CA VAL A 203 -17.25 -7.24 15.66
C VAL A 203 -17.98 -6.80 14.40
N VAL A 204 -17.63 -5.63 13.88
CA VAL A 204 -18.20 -5.09 12.65
C VAL A 204 -17.63 -5.85 11.46
N GLU A 205 -18.48 -6.37 10.58
CA GLU A 205 -18.05 -7.10 9.39
C GLU A 205 -17.17 -6.22 8.49
N ARG A 206 -16.10 -6.80 7.93
CA ARG A 206 -15.09 -6.12 7.07
C ARG A 206 -14.34 -4.97 7.74
N SER A 207 -14.32 -4.94 9.07
CA SER A 207 -13.47 -4.02 9.83
C SER A 207 -12.05 -4.57 10.04
N ALA A 208 -11.16 -3.72 10.56
CA ALA A 208 -9.81 -4.13 10.96
C ALA A 208 -9.84 -5.30 11.96
N ALA A 209 -10.69 -5.21 12.99
CA ALA A 209 -10.91 -6.26 13.97
C ALA A 209 -11.38 -7.58 13.35
N HIS A 210 -12.32 -7.51 12.39
CA HIS A 210 -12.83 -8.69 11.69
C HIS A 210 -11.74 -9.37 10.87
N HIS A 211 -10.96 -8.60 10.11
CA HIS A 211 -9.86 -9.14 9.30
C HIS A 211 -8.73 -9.73 10.16
N ALA A 212 -8.49 -9.17 11.34
CA ALA A 212 -7.50 -9.67 12.29
C ALA A 212 -7.99 -10.91 13.07
N GLY A 213 -9.27 -11.26 12.98
CA GLY A 213 -9.83 -12.41 13.70
C GLY A 213 -10.16 -12.16 15.18
N ILE A 214 -10.41 -10.90 15.55
CA ILE A 214 -11.07 -10.59 16.84
C ILE A 214 -12.48 -11.16 16.80
N LEU A 215 -12.93 -11.73 17.92
CA LEU A 215 -14.24 -12.32 18.10
C LEU A 215 -15.01 -11.61 19.23
N ALA A 216 -16.32 -11.88 19.29
CA ALA A 216 -17.10 -11.50 20.46
C ALA A 216 -16.56 -12.21 21.72
N GLU A 217 -16.73 -11.58 22.87
CA GLU A 217 -16.23 -12.00 24.20
C GLU A 217 -14.71 -11.87 24.40
N ASP A 218 -13.94 -11.49 23.37
CA ASP A 218 -12.53 -11.15 23.54
C ASP A 218 -12.37 -9.94 24.47
N VAL A 219 -11.37 -10.01 25.36
CA VAL A 219 -11.01 -8.90 26.25
C VAL A 219 -9.73 -8.27 25.75
N ILE A 220 -9.80 -7.02 25.30
CA ILE A 220 -8.61 -6.29 24.85
C ILE A 220 -7.85 -5.80 26.08
N VAL A 221 -6.59 -6.24 26.20
CA VAL A 221 -5.74 -5.96 27.37
C VAL A 221 -4.63 -4.97 27.06
N SER A 222 -4.14 -4.90 25.82
CA SER A 222 -3.16 -3.88 25.42
C SER A 222 -3.29 -3.50 23.94
N ILE A 223 -2.91 -2.26 23.63
CA ILE A 223 -2.67 -1.77 22.26
C ILE A 223 -1.23 -1.30 22.18
N ASN A 224 -0.43 -1.94 21.34
CA ASN A 224 1.02 -1.90 21.37
C ASN A 224 1.51 -2.19 22.81
N ASP A 225 2.28 -1.26 23.37
CA ASP A 225 2.82 -1.34 24.73
C ASP A 225 1.96 -0.52 25.74
N MET A 226 0.74 -0.12 25.36
CA MET A 226 -0.19 0.61 26.23
C MET A 226 -1.25 -0.32 26.80
N ASP A 227 -1.23 -0.48 28.13
CA ASP A 227 -2.20 -1.29 28.87
C ASP A 227 -3.60 -0.68 28.81
N ILE A 228 -4.61 -1.52 28.61
CA ILE A 228 -6.01 -1.13 28.47
C ILE A 228 -6.81 -1.70 29.64
N GLU A 229 -7.19 -0.82 30.56
CA GLU A 229 -7.96 -1.19 31.74
C GLU A 229 -9.48 -1.20 31.49
N THR A 230 -9.97 -0.33 30.61
CA THR A 230 -11.41 -0.14 30.38
C THR A 230 -11.75 0.09 28.93
N GLY A 231 -13.03 -0.13 28.58
CA GLY A 231 -13.54 0.20 27.24
C GLY A 231 -13.39 1.67 26.87
N THR A 232 -13.54 2.59 27.84
CA THR A 232 -13.32 4.03 27.62
C THR A 232 -11.85 4.32 27.32
N HIS A 233 -10.92 3.73 28.10
CA HIS A 233 -9.49 3.87 27.87
C HIS A 233 -9.11 3.35 26.48
N LEU A 234 -9.66 2.20 26.05
CA LEU A 234 -9.46 1.70 24.68
C LEU A 234 -9.88 2.73 23.61
N ILE A 235 -11.05 3.33 23.75
CA ILE A 235 -11.55 4.32 22.79
C ILE A 235 -10.63 5.55 22.74
N GLU A 236 -10.17 6.03 23.90
CA GLU A 236 -9.24 7.16 24.00
C GLU A 236 -7.89 6.84 23.36
N THR A 237 -7.34 5.65 23.65
CA THR A 237 -6.09 5.17 23.07
C THR A 237 -6.18 5.06 21.56
N ILE A 238 -7.24 4.44 21.02
CA ILE A 238 -7.43 4.33 19.56
C ILE A 238 -7.53 5.71 18.88
N ARG A 239 -8.08 6.73 19.55
CA ARG A 239 -8.16 8.10 19.01
C ARG A 239 -6.82 8.82 18.90
N THR A 240 -5.77 8.31 19.54
CA THR A 240 -4.40 8.84 19.39
C THR A 240 -3.72 8.37 18.10
N PHE A 241 -4.30 7.37 17.44
CA PHE A 241 -3.82 6.83 16.17
C PHE A 241 -4.58 7.43 14.98
N GLU A 242 -3.98 7.28 13.81
CA GLU A 242 -4.57 7.68 12.55
C GLU A 242 -5.06 6.44 11.76
N PRO A 243 -6.08 6.58 10.89
CA PRO A 243 -6.42 5.53 9.96
C PRO A 243 -5.20 5.11 9.14
N GLY A 244 -4.96 3.80 9.00
CA GLY A 244 -3.78 3.25 8.36
C GLY A 244 -2.61 2.98 9.31
N ASP A 245 -2.65 3.43 10.56
CA ASP A 245 -1.66 3.01 11.55
C ASP A 245 -1.78 1.50 11.80
N SER A 246 -0.64 0.80 11.79
CA SER A 246 -0.58 -0.59 12.22
C SER A 246 -0.44 -0.64 13.74
N VAL A 247 -1.21 -1.51 14.39
CA VAL A 247 -1.19 -1.73 15.84
C VAL A 247 -1.10 -3.21 16.17
N ARG A 248 -0.40 -3.54 17.25
CA ARG A 248 -0.40 -4.86 17.88
C ARG A 248 -1.44 -4.85 19.00
N VAL A 249 -2.43 -5.71 18.93
CA VAL A 249 -3.46 -5.86 19.94
C VAL A 249 -3.17 -7.12 20.72
N THR A 250 -3.00 -6.99 22.03
CA THR A 250 -3.01 -8.13 22.93
C THR A 250 -4.42 -8.28 23.48
N LEU A 251 -4.98 -9.48 23.36
CA LEU A 251 -6.31 -9.82 23.86
C LEU A 251 -6.28 -11.13 24.64
N ARG A 252 -7.30 -11.31 25.48
CA ARG A 252 -7.55 -12.57 26.18
C ARG A 252 -8.80 -13.23 25.64
N ARG A 253 -8.68 -14.49 25.22
CA ARG A 253 -9.77 -15.34 24.73
C ARG A 253 -9.77 -16.64 25.54
N SER A 254 -10.85 -16.92 26.27
CA SER A 254 -10.96 -18.14 27.09
C SER A 254 -9.77 -18.35 28.05
N GLU A 255 -9.28 -17.28 28.68
CA GLU A 255 -8.08 -17.23 29.54
C GLU A 255 -6.72 -17.35 28.84
N GLU A 256 -6.66 -17.54 27.53
CA GLU A 256 -5.42 -17.52 26.75
C GLU A 256 -5.12 -16.13 26.20
N GLU A 257 -3.85 -15.72 26.26
CA GLU A 257 -3.39 -14.47 25.68
C GLU A 257 -3.04 -14.64 24.20
N MET A 258 -3.55 -13.75 23.36
CA MET A 258 -3.33 -13.74 21.92
C MET A 258 -2.77 -12.38 21.50
N HIS A 259 -1.83 -12.39 20.57
CA HIS A 259 -1.29 -11.17 19.96
C HIS A 259 -1.70 -11.14 18.49
N LEU A 260 -2.43 -10.09 18.11
CA LEU A 260 -2.90 -9.87 16.74
C LEU A 260 -2.34 -8.56 16.22
N SER A 261 -1.87 -8.54 14.98
CA SER A 261 -1.48 -7.29 14.30
C SER A 261 -2.57 -6.88 13.34
N MET A 262 -2.90 -5.59 13.28
CA MET A 262 -3.87 -5.08 12.31
C MET A 262 -3.61 -3.64 11.91
N VAL A 263 -4.21 -3.21 10.80
CA VAL A 263 -4.18 -1.83 10.32
C VAL A 263 -5.51 -1.16 10.63
N LEU A 264 -5.48 -0.05 11.35
CA LEU A 264 -6.70 0.65 11.77
C LEU A 264 -7.45 1.25 10.58
N GLY A 265 -8.78 1.12 10.60
CA GLY A 265 -9.65 1.69 9.57
C GLY A 265 -9.98 3.16 9.82
N GLU A 266 -10.61 3.80 8.83
CA GLU A 266 -11.15 5.16 8.94
C GLU A 266 -12.61 5.12 9.43
N ARG A 267 -12.94 5.87 10.49
CA ARG A 267 -14.31 5.95 10.99
C ARG A 267 -15.24 6.67 10.02
N VAL A 268 -16.36 6.02 9.70
CA VAL A 268 -17.45 6.56 8.87
C VAL A 268 -18.65 6.88 9.74
N ASP A 269 -19.04 8.14 9.84
CA ASP A 269 -20.10 8.60 10.74
C ASP A 269 -21.43 8.89 10.03
N GLY A 270 -22.46 8.12 10.37
CA GLY A 270 -23.85 8.45 10.07
C GLY A 270 -24.40 7.88 8.75
N ARG A 271 -25.74 7.74 8.70
CA ARG A 271 -26.48 7.10 7.59
C ARG A 271 -26.27 7.79 6.23
N GLY A 272 -25.93 9.08 6.23
CA GLY A 272 -25.62 9.86 5.02
C GLY A 272 -24.21 9.61 4.49
N GLN A 273 -23.21 9.52 5.39
CA GLN A 273 -21.82 9.21 4.99
C GLN A 273 -21.69 7.78 4.50
N ALA A 274 -22.42 6.81 5.09
CA ALA A 274 -22.39 5.43 4.61
C ALA A 274 -22.76 5.29 3.12
N ARG A 275 -23.72 6.09 2.63
CA ARG A 275 -24.06 6.12 1.19
C ARG A 275 -22.98 6.79 0.35
N HIS A 276 -22.44 7.91 0.83
CA HIS A 276 -21.37 8.64 0.14
C HIS A 276 -20.10 7.78 0.02
N ASP A 277 -19.70 7.13 1.10
CA ASP A 277 -18.55 6.26 1.13
C ASP A 277 -18.77 5.03 0.26
N PHE A 278 -19.94 4.40 0.32
CA PHE A 278 -20.29 3.32 -0.62
C PHE A 278 -20.14 3.76 -2.08
N GLN A 279 -20.64 4.96 -2.44
CA GLN A 279 -20.49 5.50 -3.80
C GLN A 279 -19.03 5.74 -4.20
N ASN A 280 -18.18 6.15 -3.25
CA ASN A 280 -16.75 6.32 -3.50
C ASN A 280 -16.04 5.00 -3.78
N HIS A 281 -16.52 3.88 -3.24
CA HIS A 281 -15.97 2.54 -3.47
C HIS A 281 -16.46 1.86 -4.76
N LEU A 282 -17.48 2.39 -5.44
CA LEU A 282 -17.99 1.82 -6.71
C LEU A 282 -16.97 1.85 -7.86
N GLY A 283 -15.82 2.51 -7.68
CA GLY A 283 -14.72 2.54 -8.63
C GLY A 283 -13.56 1.59 -8.32
N GLY A 284 -13.53 0.95 -7.15
CA GLY A 284 -12.38 0.19 -6.66
C GLY A 284 -12.08 0.52 -5.19
N GLU A 285 -11.02 -0.10 -4.67
CA GLU A 285 -10.60 0.10 -3.29
C GLU A 285 -9.99 1.50 -3.09
N LEU A 286 -10.18 2.05 -1.89
CA LEU A 286 -9.64 3.33 -1.46
C LEU A 286 -8.47 3.10 -0.51
N SER A 287 -7.56 4.07 -0.43
CA SER A 287 -6.48 4.00 0.54
C SER A 287 -7.01 4.04 1.98
N THR A 288 -6.41 3.23 2.85
CA THR A 288 -6.75 3.17 4.28
C THR A 288 -6.52 4.52 4.96
N ARG A 289 -5.32 5.08 4.82
CA ARG A 289 -5.03 6.49 5.18
C ARG A 289 -5.27 7.40 3.99
N ARG A 290 -6.35 8.19 4.04
CA ARG A 290 -6.75 9.15 3.00
C ARG A 290 -7.19 10.51 3.54
N SER A 291 -6.95 10.76 4.82
CA SER A 291 -7.33 11.98 5.55
C SER A 291 -6.16 12.46 6.43
N GLY A 292 -6.28 13.64 7.02
CA GLY A 292 -5.26 14.18 7.93
C GLY A 292 -4.01 14.78 7.25
N PHE A 293 -4.07 15.05 5.95
CA PHE A 293 -2.94 15.65 5.25
C PHE A 293 -2.93 17.18 5.38
N PRO A 294 -1.79 17.81 5.70
CA PRO A 294 -1.71 19.27 5.86
C PRO A 294 -1.89 20.01 4.53
N SER A 295 -1.41 19.44 3.43
CA SER A 295 -1.46 20.02 2.09
C SER A 295 -1.36 18.94 1.03
N VAL A 296 -2.44 18.73 0.27
CA VAL A 296 -2.48 17.84 -0.90
C VAL A 296 -3.22 18.49 -2.05
N PHE A 297 -2.73 18.29 -3.26
CA PHE A 297 -3.52 18.60 -4.46
C PHE A 297 -4.30 17.37 -4.91
N GLN A 298 -5.40 17.58 -5.62
CA GLN A 298 -6.23 16.50 -6.15
C GLN A 298 -6.07 16.37 -7.65
N HIS A 299 -6.00 15.14 -8.14
CA HIS A 299 -6.15 14.78 -9.54
C HIS A 299 -7.07 13.57 -9.67
N ASP A 300 -7.47 13.26 -10.90
CA ASP A 300 -8.42 12.18 -11.20
C ASP A 300 -7.75 10.92 -11.79
N SER A 301 -6.42 10.79 -11.67
CA SER A 301 -5.72 9.57 -12.10
C SER A 301 -6.27 8.37 -11.35
N TYR A 302 -6.62 7.32 -12.09
CA TYR A 302 -7.03 6.06 -11.49
C TYR A 302 -5.81 5.29 -10.99
N LEU A 303 -5.57 5.30 -9.68
CA LEU A 303 -4.55 4.48 -9.01
C LEU A 303 -5.19 3.50 -8.05
N GLN A 304 -4.59 2.31 -7.92
CA GLN A 304 -4.85 1.40 -6.82
C GLN A 304 -4.17 1.91 -5.53
N PRO A 305 -4.65 1.55 -4.34
CA PRO A 305 -4.01 1.95 -3.09
C PRO A 305 -2.51 1.61 -3.02
N GLU A 306 -2.11 0.44 -3.52
CA GLU A 306 -0.74 -0.08 -3.53
C GLU A 306 0.15 0.64 -4.55
N GLN A 307 -0.45 1.41 -5.46
CA GLN A 307 0.24 2.26 -6.43
C GLN A 307 0.48 3.67 -5.86
N CYS A 308 0.02 3.97 -4.65
CA CYS A 308 0.40 5.19 -3.95
C CYS A 308 1.84 5.08 -3.41
N GLY A 309 2.45 6.24 -3.16
CA GLY A 309 3.85 6.41 -2.80
C GLY A 309 4.77 6.67 -4.00
N GLY A 310 4.26 6.53 -5.24
CA GLY A 310 5.01 6.80 -6.46
C GLY A 310 4.91 8.25 -6.97
N PRO A 311 5.87 8.69 -7.81
CA PRO A 311 5.89 10.05 -8.33
C PRO A 311 4.82 10.33 -9.38
N VAL A 312 4.31 11.56 -9.34
CA VAL A 312 3.45 12.14 -10.38
C VAL A 312 4.18 13.28 -11.07
N VAL A 313 4.16 13.26 -12.40
CA VAL A 313 4.87 14.22 -13.26
C VAL A 313 3.90 15.04 -14.10
N ASN A 314 4.33 16.24 -14.50
CA ASN A 314 3.66 17.04 -15.53
C ASN A 314 4.14 16.63 -16.94
N LEU A 315 3.63 17.29 -17.99
CA LEU A 315 4.00 17.01 -19.38
C LEU A 315 5.46 17.31 -19.72
N ASP A 316 6.14 18.13 -18.91
CA ASP A 316 7.58 18.41 -19.04
C ASP A 316 8.45 17.32 -18.39
N GLY A 317 7.83 16.28 -17.81
CA GLY A 317 8.51 15.20 -17.10
C GLY A 317 9.04 15.58 -15.72
N GLN A 318 8.63 16.74 -15.19
CA GLN A 318 9.02 17.20 -13.87
C GLN A 318 8.16 16.54 -12.80
N VAL A 319 8.76 16.09 -11.70
CA VAL A 319 8.02 15.47 -10.58
C VAL A 319 7.35 16.57 -9.76
N VAL A 320 6.04 16.69 -9.90
CA VAL A 320 5.25 17.76 -9.26
C VAL A 320 4.69 17.35 -7.90
N GLY A 321 4.85 16.08 -7.54
CA GLY A 321 4.44 15.54 -6.26
C GLY A 321 4.60 14.04 -6.13
N LEU A 322 4.11 13.52 -5.00
CA LEU A 322 4.05 12.09 -4.70
C LEU A 322 2.59 11.70 -4.47
N ASN A 323 2.08 10.71 -5.20
CA ASN A 323 0.72 10.21 -4.98
C ASN A 323 0.62 9.62 -3.57
N ILE A 324 -0.33 10.08 -2.75
CA ILE A 324 -0.40 9.68 -1.33
C ILE A 324 -1.69 8.96 -0.96
N ALA A 325 -2.79 9.16 -1.70
CA ALA A 325 -4.01 8.42 -1.39
C ALA A 325 -4.96 8.34 -2.58
N ARG A 326 -5.52 7.16 -2.81
CA ARG A 326 -6.77 7.03 -3.55
C ARG A 326 -7.92 7.39 -2.60
N ALA A 327 -8.35 8.64 -2.66
CA ALA A 327 -9.29 9.22 -1.68
C ALA A 327 -10.76 9.00 -2.03
N GLY A 328 -11.07 8.75 -3.30
CA GLY A 328 -12.42 8.47 -3.74
C GLY A 328 -12.48 7.97 -5.18
N ARG A 329 -13.70 7.81 -5.70
CA ARG A 329 -13.92 7.27 -7.06
C ARG A 329 -13.19 8.06 -8.14
N VAL A 330 -13.13 9.38 -8.01
CA VAL A 330 -12.53 10.32 -8.98
C VAL A 330 -11.50 11.25 -8.32
N ALA A 331 -11.04 10.89 -7.12
CA ALA A 331 -10.16 11.72 -6.32
C ALA A 331 -8.93 10.91 -5.89
N THR A 332 -7.79 11.35 -6.35
CA THR A 332 -6.47 10.91 -5.91
C THR A 332 -5.73 12.12 -5.38
N TYR A 333 -5.13 11.99 -4.21
CA TYR A 333 -4.35 13.02 -3.58
C TYR A 333 -2.87 12.79 -3.81
N ALA A 334 -2.14 13.89 -4.00
CA ALA A 334 -0.70 13.90 -4.07
C ALA A 334 -0.13 15.05 -3.24
N ILE A 335 0.99 14.78 -2.57
CA ILE A 335 1.73 15.79 -1.81
C ILE A 335 2.43 16.70 -2.82
N PRO A 336 2.24 18.04 -2.74
CA PRO A 336 2.91 18.99 -3.63
C PRO A 336 4.43 18.90 -3.56
N GLY A 337 5.11 19.17 -4.68
CA GLY A 337 6.57 19.07 -4.78
C GLY A 337 7.35 19.87 -3.73
N ASN A 338 6.89 21.08 -3.38
CA ASN A 338 7.52 21.90 -2.33
C ASN A 338 7.41 21.24 -0.94
N GLU A 339 6.22 20.75 -0.57
CA GLU A 339 6.00 20.06 0.70
C GLU A 339 6.79 18.75 0.76
N LEU A 340 6.79 17.99 -0.35
CA LEU A 340 7.56 16.75 -0.48
C LEU A 340 9.06 17.01 -0.32
N ALA A 341 9.61 18.01 -1.00
CA ALA A 341 11.03 18.36 -0.91
C ALA A 341 11.41 18.75 0.54
N ASN A 342 10.55 19.54 1.22
CA ASN A 342 10.76 19.92 2.61
C ASN A 342 10.70 18.71 3.56
N ALA A 343 9.72 17.82 3.40
CA ALA A 343 9.59 16.61 4.19
C ALA A 343 10.79 15.67 3.99
N VAL A 344 11.20 15.43 2.74
CA VAL A 344 12.37 14.61 2.41
C VAL A 344 13.64 15.22 2.99
N SER A 345 13.85 16.53 2.88
CA SER A 345 15.01 17.21 3.47
C SER A 345 15.09 17.04 4.99
N ARG A 346 13.95 17.18 5.69
CA ARG A 346 13.86 16.93 7.14
C ARG A 346 14.18 15.48 7.50
N MET A 347 13.60 14.51 6.78
CA MET A 347 13.85 13.08 7.00
C MET A 347 15.30 12.68 6.74
N LEU A 348 15.91 13.18 5.66
CA LEU A 348 17.33 12.94 5.36
C LEU A 348 18.25 13.54 6.43
N SER A 349 17.92 14.73 6.93
CA SER A 349 18.68 15.38 8.00
C SER A 349 18.61 14.58 9.31
N ALA A 350 17.40 14.09 9.66
CA ALA A 350 17.20 13.24 10.83
C ALA A 350 17.98 11.92 10.69
N ALA A 351 17.88 11.26 9.54
CA ALA A 351 18.63 10.03 9.22
C ALA A 351 20.15 10.21 9.35
N GLY A 352 20.68 11.31 8.81
CA GLY A 352 22.11 11.62 8.89
C GLY A 352 22.59 11.93 10.31
N ALA A 353 21.75 12.56 11.14
CA ALA A 353 22.04 12.82 12.54
C ALA A 353 22.09 11.51 13.36
N THR A 354 21.13 10.61 13.17
CA THR A 354 21.09 9.30 13.83
C THR A 354 22.33 8.48 13.48
N ARG A 355 22.70 8.39 12.20
CA ARG A 355 23.90 7.68 11.75
C ARG A 355 25.20 8.26 12.34
N LYS A 356 25.29 9.59 12.50
CA LYS A 356 26.41 10.24 13.17
C LYS A 356 26.45 9.92 14.67
N ALA A 357 25.31 9.87 15.35
CA ALA A 357 25.22 9.52 16.77
C ALA A 357 25.63 8.06 17.03
N GLU A 358 25.20 7.12 16.19
CA GLU A 358 25.58 5.70 16.28
C GLU A 358 27.08 5.47 16.01
N ILE A 359 27.65 6.19 15.02
CA ILE A 359 29.10 6.17 14.76
C ILE A 359 29.89 6.77 15.94
N ALA A 360 29.38 7.83 16.56
CA ALA A 360 30.01 8.43 17.73
C ALA A 360 29.94 7.48 18.95
N GLN A 361 28.80 6.84 19.19
CA GLN A 361 28.62 5.89 20.30
C GLN A 361 29.45 4.61 20.11
N SER A 362 29.53 4.06 18.90
CA SER A 362 30.41 2.91 18.60
C SER A 362 31.90 3.22 18.76
N ARG A 363 32.32 4.46 18.47
CA ARG A 363 33.70 4.92 18.72
C ARG A 363 34.01 5.14 20.21
N VAL A 364 33.01 5.45 21.03
CA VAL A 364 33.17 5.61 22.49
C VAL A 364 33.15 4.25 23.21
N SER A 365 32.40 3.26 22.71
CA SER A 365 32.36 1.90 23.28
C SER A 365 33.55 1.01 22.90
N ALA A 366 34.33 1.37 21.88
CA ALA A 366 35.58 0.69 21.57
C ALA A 366 36.67 1.13 22.55
N LYS A 367 36.77 0.48 23.72
CA LYS A 367 37.95 0.59 24.59
C LYS A 367 39.20 0.24 23.77
N PRO A 368 40.30 1.01 23.87
CA PRO A 368 41.54 0.65 23.20
C PRO A 368 42.04 -0.64 23.81
N VAL A 369 42.18 -1.69 22.99
CA VAL A 369 42.94 -2.88 23.35
C VAL A 369 44.40 -2.44 23.37
N ILE A 370 44.91 -2.05 24.54
CA ILE A 370 46.34 -1.93 24.78
C ILE A 370 46.85 -3.37 24.80
N SER A 371 47.52 -3.79 23.73
CA SER A 371 48.26 -5.04 23.72
C SER A 371 49.51 -4.85 24.58
N ASP A 372 49.48 -5.36 25.80
CA ASP A 372 50.69 -5.61 26.58
C ASP A 372 51.46 -6.76 25.92
N THR A 373 52.40 -6.42 25.04
CA THR A 373 53.51 -7.31 24.66
C THR A 373 54.77 -6.78 25.28
N THR A 374 54.98 -7.14 26.55
CA THR A 374 56.30 -7.17 27.17
C THR A 374 57.09 -8.35 26.59
N GLU A 375 57.94 -8.07 25.61
CA GLU A 375 59.17 -8.84 25.41
C GLU A 375 60.31 -7.86 25.16
N GLN A 376 61.11 -7.64 26.20
CA GLN A 376 62.47 -7.11 26.07
C GLN A 376 63.38 -8.24 25.55
N PRO A 377 64.27 -7.94 24.60
CA PRO A 377 65.56 -8.60 24.55
C PRO A 377 66.68 -7.61 24.88
N ASN A 378 67.39 -7.98 25.94
CA ASN A 378 68.78 -7.69 26.32
C ASN A 378 69.61 -6.75 25.45
N GLY A 379 70.28 -5.84 26.16
CA GLY A 379 71.02 -4.72 25.60
C GLY A 379 72.27 -5.06 24.80
N ASN A 380 72.67 -4.06 24.00
CA ASN A 380 74.06 -3.66 23.88
C ASN A 380 74.11 -2.16 23.54
N PRO A 381 74.82 -1.31 24.32
CA PRO A 381 74.88 0.13 24.06
C PRO A 381 75.98 0.45 23.04
N GLY A 382 75.59 0.89 21.85
CA GLY A 382 76.52 1.30 20.79
C GLY A 382 76.29 2.76 20.39
N TRP A 383 76.88 3.67 21.14
CA TRP A 383 76.98 5.10 20.79
C TRP A 383 77.98 5.28 19.64
N ILE A 384 77.58 5.94 18.55
CA ILE A 384 78.48 6.59 17.60
C ILE A 384 77.85 7.95 17.23
N PRO A 385 78.45 9.09 17.60
CA PRO A 385 78.04 10.38 17.09
C PRO A 385 78.83 10.67 15.81
N ARG A 386 78.24 11.39 14.86
CA ARG A 386 79.00 12.36 14.07
C ARG A 386 78.14 13.56 13.76
N GLU A 387 78.46 14.63 14.47
CA GLU A 387 78.24 15.99 14.03
C GLU A 387 79.10 16.31 12.79
N THR A 388 78.56 17.24 11.99
CA THR A 388 79.23 18.26 11.16
C THR A 388 79.70 17.96 9.73
N SER A 389 79.04 18.71 8.83
CA SER A 389 79.57 19.55 7.74
C SER A 389 80.35 18.90 6.59
N LYS A 390 79.72 18.82 5.42
CA LYS A 390 79.75 19.84 4.36
C LYS A 390 78.78 19.48 3.25
#